data_AF-A0A3M6UFR0-F1
#
_entry.id   AF-A0A3M6UFR0-F1
#
_cell.length_a   1.000
_cell.length_b   1.000
_cell.length_c   1.000
_cell.angle_alpha   90.00
_cell.angle_beta   90.00
_cell.angle_gamma   90.00
#
_symmetry.space_group_name_H-M   'P 1'
#
loop_
_entity.id
_entity.type
_entity.pdbx_description
1 polymer ?
#
loop_
_entity_poly.entity_id
_entity_poly.type
_entity_poly.pdbx_seq_one_letter_code
_entity_poly.pdbx_strand_id
1 'polypeptide(L)'
;MPWYDEDEVEGEPNVAQTYERQDHGVTEPRVHWRERDPYICTLEIRLPRDEVPKLKSLYGPLLQWIDPTFQLLHIEESDKNSFITRFVQDDPKGRGNESHLAKEQLNTQSLSVVLFLREESKYQLNAGFAKGYLQSPPWGFHHKIELANPMDMRTVARQDYYGSSPDLPLWTVCSVHYGNEQLRFNIFVNNFEKMKEFYSILTGCETSASKPGFCSFDLYSQPGLEIKLSLKYSPCLQPHASRLSALKFNIRSVLYVKQKLRLVLTPNGENTWLTRDPDGNVILLSRDENDVFEVGVAGQSTEASDSGRWSETASEDSSWEMCSDTSCSSFSCESGCESVTTRNEDEDKDSF
;
A
#
# COMPACT_ATOMS: atom_id res chain seq x y z
N MET A 1 -2.85 11.76 25.41
CA MET A 1 -1.57 11.77 26.14
C MET A 1 -0.45 11.82 25.12
N PRO A 2 0.17 12.98 24.88
CA PRO A 2 1.48 13.02 24.25
C PRO A 2 2.54 12.90 25.37
N TRP A 3 3.49 11.97 25.22
CA TRP A 3 4.63 11.87 26.11
C TRP A 3 5.88 12.23 25.30
N TYR A 4 6.48 13.37 25.64
CA TYR A 4 7.91 13.48 25.91
C TYR A 4 8.10 14.61 26.93
N ASP A 5 8.92 14.30 27.94
CA ASP A 5 9.05 14.96 29.23
C ASP A 5 9.65 16.38 29.15
N GLU A 6 9.13 17.25 30.01
CA GLU A 6 9.73 18.53 30.39
C GLU A 6 10.78 18.27 31.48
N ASP A 7 12.02 18.69 31.23
CA ASP A 7 12.94 19.11 32.29
C ASP A 7 13.51 20.47 31.85
N GLU A 8 12.98 21.54 32.46
CA GLU A 8 13.52 22.90 32.40
C GLU A 8 14.77 23.02 33.28
N VAL A 9 15.84 23.62 32.76
CA VAL A 9 16.72 24.48 33.56
C VAL A 9 17.05 25.72 32.74
N GLU A 10 16.60 26.87 33.25
CA GLU A 10 16.82 28.20 32.72
C GLU A 10 18.30 28.63 32.72
N GLY A 11 18.69 29.39 31.69
CA GLY A 11 19.93 30.15 31.61
C GLY A 11 19.86 31.14 30.44
N GLU A 12 19.60 32.41 30.76
CA GLU A 12 19.43 33.56 29.85
C GLU A 12 20.70 33.96 29.05
N PRO A 13 20.58 34.83 28.01
CA PRO A 13 21.36 34.73 26.77
C PRO A 13 22.59 35.65 26.73
N ASN A 14 23.60 35.29 25.91
CA ASN A 14 24.67 36.22 25.56
C ASN A 14 25.13 36.11 24.10
N VAL A 15 24.80 37.16 23.35
CA VAL A 15 25.54 37.89 22.31
C VAL A 15 26.64 37.16 21.51
N ALA A 16 26.39 37.09 20.19
CA ALA A 16 27.30 37.16 19.05
C ALA A 16 28.58 36.31 19.04
N GLN A 17 28.68 35.41 18.05
CA GLN A 17 29.87 35.32 17.19
C GLN A 17 29.59 34.45 15.95
N THR A 18 29.60 35.14 14.80
CA THR A 18 29.77 34.58 13.46
C THR A 18 31.07 33.80 13.37
N TYR A 19 31.00 32.51 13.02
CA TYR A 19 32.12 31.76 12.48
C TYR A 19 31.67 31.02 11.22
N GLU A 20 32.10 31.54 10.08
CA GLU A 20 32.11 30.85 8.81
C GLU A 20 32.99 29.60 8.94
N ARG A 21 32.43 28.42 8.63
CA ARG A 21 33.21 27.21 8.42
C ARG A 21 32.89 26.70 7.03
N GLN A 22 33.82 26.97 6.11
CA GLN A 22 33.93 26.23 4.85
C GLN A 22 34.15 24.76 5.20
N ASP A 23 33.28 23.90 4.69
CA ASP A 23 33.56 22.47 4.63
C ASP A 23 33.34 22.00 3.19
N HIS A 24 34.46 21.59 2.58
CA HIS A 24 34.51 20.92 1.30
C HIS A 24 34.28 19.43 1.56
N GLY A 25 33.04 18.97 1.37
CA GLY A 25 32.68 17.56 1.41
C GLY A 25 31.84 17.23 0.19
N VAL A 26 32.33 16.32 -0.64
CA VAL A 26 31.64 15.77 -1.83
C VAL A 26 30.34 15.11 -1.37
N THR A 27 29.21 15.80 -1.56
CA THR A 27 27.89 15.25 -1.31
C THR A 27 27.52 14.33 -2.46
N GLU A 28 27.48 13.01 -2.22
CA GLU A 28 26.75 12.09 -3.08
C GLU A 28 25.33 12.62 -3.30
N PRO A 29 24.77 12.55 -4.53
CA PRO A 29 23.46 13.12 -4.79
C PRO A 29 22.40 12.28 -4.06
N ARG A 30 21.99 12.78 -2.89
CA ARG A 30 20.71 12.43 -2.27
C ARG A 30 19.63 12.63 -3.32
N VAL A 31 19.03 11.54 -3.78
CA VAL A 31 17.93 11.55 -4.75
C VAL A 31 16.93 12.64 -4.34
N HIS A 32 16.83 13.67 -5.17
CA HIS A 32 15.94 14.80 -4.92
C HIS A 32 14.50 14.26 -4.97
N TRP A 33 13.82 14.25 -3.81
CA TRP A 33 12.40 13.88 -3.68
C TRP A 33 11.47 14.72 -4.59
N ARG A 34 11.96 15.85 -5.12
CA ARG A 34 11.22 16.77 -6.02
C ARG A 34 10.90 16.22 -7.41
N GLU A 35 11.42 15.06 -7.80
CA GLU A 35 11.35 14.59 -9.19
C GLU A 35 10.54 13.30 -9.39
N ARG A 36 9.87 12.78 -8.36
CA ARG A 36 9.04 11.58 -8.52
C ARG A 36 7.65 11.94 -9.01
N ASP A 37 7.18 11.20 -10.00
CA ASP A 37 5.80 11.23 -10.47
C ASP A 37 4.87 10.70 -9.35
N PRO A 38 3.89 11.51 -8.86
CA PRO A 38 2.90 11.04 -7.88
C PRO A 38 2.04 9.89 -8.42
N TYR A 39 1.98 9.70 -9.75
CA TYR A 39 1.19 8.68 -10.43
C TYR A 39 1.98 7.40 -10.74
N ILE A 40 3.17 7.22 -10.12
CA ILE A 40 3.94 5.97 -10.25
C ILE A 40 3.12 4.73 -9.84
N CYS A 41 2.19 4.89 -8.90
CA CYS A 41 1.22 3.88 -8.52
C CYS A 41 -0.16 4.53 -8.39
N THR A 42 -1.12 4.06 -9.18
CA THR A 42 -2.53 4.46 -9.08
C THR A 42 -3.40 3.25 -8.80
N LEU A 43 -4.60 3.48 -8.30
CA LEU A 43 -5.64 2.47 -8.13
C LEU A 43 -6.62 2.58 -9.29
N GLU A 44 -6.75 1.52 -10.08
CA GLU A 44 -7.69 1.43 -11.19
C GLU A 44 -8.92 0.65 -10.74
N ILE A 45 -10.10 1.27 -10.82
CA ILE A 45 -11.39 0.69 -10.50
C ILE A 45 -12.25 0.68 -11.76
N ARG A 46 -12.74 -0.50 -12.15
CA ARG A 46 -13.54 -0.70 -13.36
C ARG A 46 -14.92 -1.22 -13.03
N LEU A 47 -15.94 -0.46 -13.40
CA LEU A 47 -17.34 -0.70 -13.03
C LEU A 47 -18.28 -0.47 -14.22
N PRO A 48 -19.53 -0.98 -14.17
CA PRO A 48 -20.58 -0.57 -15.09
C PRO A 48 -20.77 0.94 -15.12
N ARG A 49 -21.14 1.49 -16.28
CA ARG A 49 -21.30 2.93 -16.53
C ARG A 49 -22.14 3.64 -15.46
N ASP A 50 -23.23 3.02 -15.02
CA ASP A 50 -24.19 3.60 -14.09
C ASP A 50 -23.73 3.58 -12.62
N GLU A 51 -22.68 2.81 -12.31
CA GLU A 51 -22.08 2.75 -10.97
C GLU A 51 -20.94 3.76 -10.79
N VAL A 52 -20.26 4.16 -11.88
CA VAL A 52 -19.12 5.10 -11.83
C VAL A 52 -19.47 6.42 -11.12
N PRO A 53 -20.58 7.12 -11.43
CA PRO A 53 -20.92 8.38 -10.73
C PRO A 53 -21.25 8.15 -9.25
N LYS A 54 -21.88 7.01 -8.92
CA LYS A 54 -22.23 6.66 -7.54
C LYS A 54 -20.97 6.46 -6.70
N LEU A 55 -19.99 5.72 -7.24
CA LEU A 55 -18.73 5.49 -6.54
C LEU A 55 -17.89 6.77 -6.42
N LYS A 56 -17.83 7.61 -7.48
CA LYS A 56 -17.17 8.92 -7.40
C LYS A 56 -17.81 9.82 -6.34
N SER A 57 -19.14 9.83 -6.24
CA SER A 57 -19.85 10.57 -5.19
C SER A 57 -19.58 10.03 -3.79
N LEU A 58 -19.36 8.72 -3.66
CA LEU A 58 -19.07 8.07 -2.38
C LEU A 58 -17.62 8.31 -1.92
N TYR A 59 -16.66 8.29 -2.84
CA TYR A 59 -15.23 8.47 -2.51
C TYR A 59 -14.82 9.95 -2.47
N GLY A 60 -15.52 10.82 -3.19
CA GLY A 60 -15.19 12.24 -3.31
C GLY A 60 -14.97 12.96 -1.97
N PRO A 61 -15.85 12.80 -0.95
CA PRO A 61 -15.65 13.42 0.36
C PRO A 61 -14.36 12.99 1.07
N LEU A 62 -13.85 11.79 0.79
CA LEU A 62 -12.62 11.25 1.37
C LEU A 62 -11.36 11.69 0.59
N LEU A 63 -11.51 12.29 -0.58
CA LEU A 63 -10.41 12.63 -1.50
C LEU A 63 -10.29 14.12 -1.81
N GLN A 64 -11.12 14.98 -1.19
CA GLN A 64 -11.34 16.37 -1.60
C GLN A 64 -10.09 17.22 -1.92
N TRP A 65 -9.00 17.10 -1.16
CA TRP A 65 -7.75 17.83 -1.45
C TRP A 65 -6.59 16.90 -1.86
N ILE A 66 -6.76 15.59 -1.67
CA ILE A 66 -5.75 14.57 -1.97
C ILE A 66 -5.82 14.17 -3.44
N ASP A 67 -7.03 13.89 -3.92
CA ASP A 67 -7.30 13.42 -5.29
C ASP A 67 -8.68 13.92 -5.79
N PRO A 68 -8.92 15.24 -5.86
CA PRO A 68 -10.23 15.79 -6.24
C PRO A 68 -10.70 15.39 -7.63
N THR A 69 -9.77 15.04 -8.50
CA THR A 69 -10.00 14.74 -9.92
C THR A 69 -9.91 13.25 -10.25
N PHE A 70 -9.71 12.39 -9.26
CA PHE A 70 -9.59 10.94 -9.44
C PHE A 70 -8.44 10.57 -10.40
N GLN A 71 -7.26 11.17 -10.22
CA GLN A 71 -6.00 10.85 -10.91
C GLN A 71 -5.16 9.81 -10.13
N LEU A 72 -5.39 9.63 -8.83
CA LEU A 72 -4.76 8.56 -8.04
C LEU A 72 -5.68 7.35 -7.92
N LEU A 73 -6.99 7.56 -7.80
CA LEU A 73 -8.03 6.53 -7.81
C LEU A 73 -8.85 6.64 -9.09
N HIS A 74 -8.33 6.10 -10.18
CA HIS A 74 -9.04 6.06 -11.46
C HIS A 74 -10.30 5.21 -11.34
N ILE A 75 -11.46 5.82 -11.59
CA ILE A 75 -12.75 5.12 -11.63
C ILE A 75 -13.30 5.26 -13.04
N GLU A 76 -13.22 4.16 -13.78
CA GLU A 76 -13.57 4.08 -15.19
C GLU A 76 -14.70 3.09 -15.46
N GLU A 77 -15.41 3.34 -16.56
CA GLU A 77 -16.42 2.43 -17.10
C GLU A 77 -15.77 1.19 -17.71
N SER A 78 -16.39 0.03 -17.55
CA SER A 78 -16.02 -1.18 -18.28
C SER A 78 -17.24 -2.02 -18.66
N ASP A 79 -17.30 -2.42 -19.93
CA ASP A 79 -18.29 -3.38 -20.45
C ASP A 79 -18.01 -4.83 -19.98
N LYS A 80 -16.81 -5.11 -19.43
CA LYS A 80 -16.39 -6.42 -18.94
C LYS A 80 -16.07 -6.33 -17.45
N ASN A 81 -17.01 -6.76 -16.62
CA ASN A 81 -17.05 -6.59 -15.15
C ASN A 81 -15.90 -7.19 -14.31
N SER A 82 -14.73 -7.56 -14.86
CA SER A 82 -13.62 -7.93 -13.98
C SER A 82 -12.26 -7.96 -14.65
N PHE A 83 -11.25 -7.46 -13.93
CA PHE A 83 -9.84 -7.72 -14.20
C PHE A 83 -9.52 -9.22 -14.27
N ILE A 84 -10.24 -10.04 -13.49
CA ILE A 84 -10.05 -11.49 -13.42
C ILE A 84 -10.52 -12.20 -14.71
N THR A 85 -11.57 -11.74 -15.38
CA THR A 85 -12.11 -12.41 -16.57
C THR A 85 -11.10 -12.54 -17.72
N ARG A 86 -10.10 -11.64 -17.77
CA ARG A 86 -9.02 -11.71 -18.77
C ARG A 86 -7.99 -12.82 -18.50
N PHE A 87 -7.91 -13.30 -17.26
CA PHE A 87 -6.98 -14.36 -16.84
C PHE A 87 -7.67 -15.73 -16.67
N VAL A 88 -9.01 -15.78 -16.67
CA VAL A 88 -9.79 -17.02 -16.48
C VAL A 88 -9.73 -17.95 -17.70
N GLN A 89 -9.09 -17.54 -18.81
CA GLN A 89 -8.84 -18.47 -19.91
C GLN A 89 -7.86 -19.60 -19.57
N ASP A 90 -7.15 -19.56 -18.43
CA ASP A 90 -6.09 -20.53 -18.09
C ASP A 90 -6.30 -21.37 -16.81
N ASP A 91 -7.48 -21.37 -16.17
CA ASP A 91 -7.68 -22.21 -14.97
C ASP A 91 -8.82 -23.25 -15.08
N PRO A 92 -8.49 -24.50 -15.44
CA PRO A 92 -9.43 -25.62 -15.36
C PRO A 92 -9.50 -26.16 -13.92
N LYS A 93 -10.57 -25.80 -13.19
CA LYS A 93 -11.08 -26.48 -11.98
C LYS A 93 -10.00 -27.06 -11.03
N GLY A 94 -9.55 -26.26 -10.05
CA GLY A 94 -8.79 -26.74 -8.89
C GLY A 94 -9.69 -27.09 -7.71
N ARG A 95 -9.78 -28.38 -7.38
CA ARG A 95 -10.54 -29.00 -6.29
C ARG A 95 -10.38 -28.31 -4.92
N GLY A 96 -11.52 -28.16 -4.24
CA GLY A 96 -11.55 -27.99 -2.80
C GLY A 96 -10.88 -29.16 -2.09
N ASN A 97 -9.82 -28.85 -1.35
CA ASN A 97 -9.38 -29.61 -0.20
C ASN A 97 -9.45 -28.64 0.97
N GLU A 98 -10.63 -28.54 1.59
CA GLU A 98 -10.78 -27.90 2.89
C GLU A 98 -9.97 -28.72 3.88
N SER A 99 -8.76 -28.26 4.18
CA SER A 99 -8.03 -28.76 5.34
C SER A 99 -8.83 -28.35 6.57
N HIS A 100 -9.16 -29.31 7.43
CA HIS A 100 -9.86 -29.11 8.70
C HIS A 100 -9.09 -28.23 9.72
N LEU A 101 -7.97 -27.62 9.31
CA LEU A 101 -7.19 -26.61 10.06
C LEU A 101 -7.57 -25.16 9.66
N ALA A 102 -8.38 -24.95 8.63
CA ALA A 102 -8.80 -23.64 8.12
C ALA A 102 -9.98 -23.02 8.91
N LYS A 103 -10.05 -23.24 10.22
CA LYS A 103 -10.99 -22.52 11.08
C LYS A 103 -10.24 -21.32 11.67
N GLU A 104 -10.79 -20.12 11.45
CA GLU A 104 -10.50 -18.82 12.11
C GLU A 104 -9.82 -17.72 11.28
N GLN A 105 -9.56 -17.89 9.98
CA GLN A 105 -9.17 -16.73 9.15
C GLN A 105 -10.39 -16.04 8.54
N LEU A 106 -10.46 -14.72 8.71
CA LEU A 106 -11.48 -13.87 8.11
C LEU A 106 -11.11 -13.55 6.66
N ASN A 107 -12.00 -13.87 5.73
CA ASN A 107 -11.85 -13.45 4.34
C ASN A 107 -11.87 -11.92 4.24
N THR A 108 -10.94 -11.35 3.46
CA THR A 108 -10.84 -9.91 3.26
C THR A 108 -10.38 -9.59 1.85
N GLN A 109 -10.76 -8.41 1.34
CA GLN A 109 -10.11 -7.85 0.15
C GLN A 109 -8.62 -7.68 0.42
N SER A 110 -7.79 -8.07 -0.56
CA SER A 110 -6.35 -7.84 -0.48
C SER A 110 -6.02 -6.36 -0.50
N LEU A 111 -6.77 -5.54 -1.24
CA LEU A 111 -6.53 -4.11 -1.37
C LEU A 111 -7.33 -3.28 -0.37
N SER A 112 -6.68 -2.25 0.16
CA SER A 112 -7.29 -1.23 1.00
C SER A 112 -6.64 0.14 0.78
N VAL A 113 -7.39 1.20 1.04
CA VAL A 113 -6.95 2.59 1.05
C VAL A 113 -6.91 3.08 2.49
N VAL A 114 -5.73 3.56 2.91
CA VAL A 114 -5.51 4.12 4.24
C VAL A 114 -5.27 5.62 4.10
N LEU A 115 -6.09 6.42 4.78
CA LEU A 115 -5.88 7.86 4.89
C LEU A 115 -5.25 8.19 6.24
N PHE A 116 -4.14 8.93 6.22
CA PHE A 116 -3.56 9.54 7.41
C PHE A 116 -3.88 11.02 7.35
N LEU A 117 -4.78 11.46 8.21
CA LEU A 117 -5.34 12.80 8.19
C LEU A 117 -5.08 13.48 9.52
N ARG A 118 -4.96 14.81 9.49
CA ARG A 118 -4.87 15.57 10.74
C ARG A 118 -6.18 15.52 11.50
N GLU A 119 -6.10 15.54 12.83
CA GLU A 119 -7.30 15.62 13.69
C GLU A 119 -8.03 16.95 13.49
N GLU A 120 -7.26 18.03 13.46
CA GLU A 120 -7.73 19.37 13.19
C GLU A 120 -7.14 19.84 11.87
N SER A 121 -8.01 20.15 10.91
CA SER A 121 -7.59 20.72 9.64
C SER A 121 -8.44 21.95 9.33
N LYS A 122 -7.86 22.92 8.60
CA LYS A 122 -8.61 24.07 8.07
C LYS A 122 -9.54 23.68 6.92
N TYR A 123 -9.47 22.43 6.47
CA TYR A 123 -10.24 21.86 5.37
C TYR A 123 -11.40 21.04 5.93
N GLN A 124 -12.38 20.74 5.08
CA GLN A 124 -13.53 19.93 5.49
C GLN A 124 -13.12 18.48 5.77
N LEU A 125 -12.15 17.95 5.02
CA LEU A 125 -11.56 16.64 5.27
C LEU A 125 -10.54 16.70 6.41
N ASN A 126 -10.84 15.98 7.49
CA ASN A 126 -9.96 15.69 8.63
C ASN A 126 -10.25 14.27 9.14
N ALA A 127 -9.45 13.77 10.07
CA ALA A 127 -9.58 12.40 10.58
C ALA A 127 -10.95 12.12 11.22
N GLY A 128 -11.50 13.09 11.97
CA GLY A 128 -12.80 12.97 12.62
C GLY A 128 -13.95 12.86 11.61
N PHE A 129 -13.96 13.73 10.60
CA PHE A 129 -14.92 13.69 9.50
C PHE A 129 -14.84 12.35 8.76
N ALA A 130 -13.65 11.95 8.31
CA ALA A 130 -13.46 10.71 7.55
C ALA A 130 -13.89 9.48 8.36
N LYS A 131 -13.61 9.45 9.67
CA LYS A 131 -14.04 8.37 10.55
C LYS A 131 -15.56 8.32 10.65
N GLY A 132 -16.23 9.44 10.91
CA GLY A 132 -17.69 9.50 10.96
C GLY A 132 -18.36 9.14 9.63
N TYR A 133 -17.73 9.54 8.52
CA TYR A 133 -18.19 9.21 7.17
C TYR A 133 -18.13 7.71 6.89
N LEU A 134 -17.00 7.04 7.22
CA LEU A 134 -16.83 5.59 7.07
C LEU A 134 -17.70 4.77 8.03
N GLN A 135 -18.13 5.34 9.15
CA GLN A 135 -19.02 4.69 10.12
C GLN A 135 -20.50 4.79 9.75
N SER A 136 -20.83 5.52 8.68
CA SER A 136 -22.21 5.77 8.24
C SER A 136 -22.52 5.03 6.94
N PRO A 137 -23.77 4.59 6.71
CA PRO A 137 -24.18 4.01 5.43
C PRO A 137 -23.83 4.93 4.24
N PRO A 138 -23.44 4.38 3.08
CA PRO A 138 -23.48 2.95 2.72
C PRO A 138 -22.26 2.14 3.18
N TRP A 139 -21.33 2.73 3.94
CA TRP A 139 -20.17 2.00 4.47
C TRP A 139 -20.60 0.99 5.53
N GLY A 140 -20.03 -0.21 5.45
CA GLY A 140 -20.17 -1.25 6.47
C GLY A 140 -18.84 -1.49 7.16
N PHE A 141 -18.87 -1.63 8.49
CA PHE A 141 -17.73 -2.14 9.25
C PHE A 141 -17.40 -3.56 8.76
N HIS A 142 -16.14 -3.78 8.38
CA HIS A 142 -15.68 -5.10 7.93
C HIS A 142 -14.94 -5.82 9.06
N HIS A 143 -13.88 -5.22 9.57
CA HIS A 143 -13.07 -5.79 10.65
C HIS A 143 -12.23 -4.71 11.32
N LYS A 144 -11.65 -5.07 12.46
CA LYS A 144 -10.63 -4.26 13.11
C LYS A 144 -9.35 -5.07 13.28
N ILE A 145 -8.22 -4.37 13.21
CA ILE A 145 -6.92 -4.91 13.58
C ILE A 145 -6.45 -4.15 14.80
N GLU A 146 -6.27 -4.87 15.90
CA GLU A 146 -5.79 -4.32 17.15
C GLU A 146 -4.37 -4.80 17.44
N LEU A 147 -3.54 -3.87 17.90
CA LEU A 147 -2.30 -4.18 18.57
C LEU A 147 -2.58 -4.12 20.06
N ALA A 148 -2.40 -5.23 20.76
CA ALA A 148 -2.48 -5.29 22.21
C ALA A 148 -1.07 -5.21 22.82
N ASN A 149 -0.95 -4.59 23.99
CA ASN A 149 0.25 -4.66 24.79
C ASN A 149 0.39 -6.11 25.33
N PRO A 150 1.51 -6.81 25.04
CA PRO A 150 1.71 -8.19 25.49
C PRO A 150 1.67 -8.39 27.02
N MET A 151 1.88 -7.32 27.80
CA MET A 151 1.97 -7.41 29.26
C MET A 151 0.61 -7.36 29.96
N ASP A 152 -0.33 -6.56 29.46
CA ASP A 152 -1.63 -6.30 30.10
C ASP A 152 -2.83 -6.53 29.17
N MET A 153 -2.59 -7.01 27.95
CA MET A 153 -3.60 -7.26 26.90
C MET A 153 -4.43 -6.02 26.52
N ARG A 154 -4.01 -4.82 26.94
CA ARG A 154 -4.72 -3.58 26.60
C ARG A 154 -4.45 -3.22 25.13
N THR A 155 -5.50 -2.88 24.39
CA THR A 155 -5.38 -2.34 23.03
C THR A 155 -4.58 -1.04 23.05
N VAL A 156 -3.40 -1.05 22.42
CA VAL A 156 -2.50 0.11 22.26
C VAL A 156 -2.72 0.82 20.93
N ALA A 157 -3.15 0.11 19.90
CA ALA A 157 -3.54 0.69 18.63
C ALA A 157 -4.71 -0.11 18.04
N ARG A 158 -5.62 0.59 17.37
CA ARG A 158 -6.76 0.00 16.71
C ARG A 158 -6.92 0.63 15.34
N GLN A 159 -7.13 -0.22 14.35
CA GLN A 159 -7.40 0.19 12.98
C GLN A 159 -8.67 -0.48 12.49
N ASP A 160 -9.72 0.31 12.27
CA ASP A 160 -11.00 -0.16 11.74
C ASP A 160 -10.99 -0.08 10.22
N TYR A 161 -11.49 -1.12 9.57
CA TYR A 161 -11.64 -1.23 8.12
C TYR A 161 -13.12 -1.27 7.75
N TYR A 162 -13.48 -0.50 6.73
CA TYR A 162 -14.84 -0.34 6.24
C TYR A 162 -14.92 -0.66 4.76
N GLY A 163 -16.01 -1.27 4.30
CA GLY A 163 -16.24 -1.60 2.90
C GLY A 163 -17.52 -0.97 2.38
N SER A 164 -17.55 -0.60 1.10
CA SER A 164 -18.76 -0.18 0.39
C SER A 164 -19.36 -1.28 -0.48
N SER A 165 -18.55 -2.27 -0.88
CA SER A 165 -18.94 -3.44 -1.66
C SER A 165 -17.91 -4.57 -1.46
N PRO A 166 -18.30 -5.85 -1.55
CA PRO A 166 -17.39 -6.98 -1.36
C PRO A 166 -16.21 -7.02 -2.34
N ASP A 167 -16.34 -6.44 -3.54
CA ASP A 167 -15.31 -6.49 -4.59
C ASP A 167 -14.49 -5.19 -4.73
N LEU A 168 -14.74 -4.20 -3.87
CA LEU A 168 -14.03 -2.92 -3.83
C LEU A 168 -13.04 -2.86 -2.66
N PRO A 169 -11.97 -2.05 -2.76
CA PRO A 169 -10.99 -1.91 -1.68
C PRO A 169 -11.62 -1.43 -0.38
N LEU A 170 -11.11 -1.94 0.75
CA LEU A 170 -11.49 -1.46 2.07
C LEU A 170 -10.91 -0.08 2.35
N TRP A 171 -11.54 0.67 3.24
CA TRP A 171 -11.13 2.00 3.65
C TRP A 171 -10.89 2.06 5.15
N THR A 172 -9.90 2.86 5.52
CA THR A 172 -9.53 3.06 6.92
C THR A 172 -8.85 4.42 7.08
N VAL A 173 -9.01 5.02 8.26
CA VAL A 173 -8.46 6.34 8.57
C VAL A 173 -7.64 6.28 9.86
N CYS A 174 -6.50 6.94 9.83
CA CYS A 174 -5.62 7.14 10.97
C CYS A 174 -5.44 8.65 11.20
N SER A 175 -5.48 9.07 12.47
CA SER A 175 -5.11 10.42 12.86
C SER A 175 -3.59 10.61 12.82
N VAL A 176 -3.14 11.78 12.38
CA VAL A 176 -1.76 12.26 12.55
C VAL A 176 -1.75 13.62 13.25
N HIS A 177 -0.81 13.84 14.16
CA HIS A 177 -0.69 15.11 14.89
C HIS A 177 0.27 16.09 14.20
N TYR A 178 1.28 15.57 13.50
CA TYR A 178 2.28 16.36 12.78
C TYR A 178 2.71 15.65 11.50
N GLY A 179 3.40 16.38 10.62
CA GLY A 179 3.92 15.86 9.36
C GLY A 179 2.92 15.98 8.20
N ASN A 180 3.24 15.27 7.11
CA ASN A 180 2.41 15.23 5.92
C ASN A 180 1.18 14.36 6.16
N GLU A 181 0.06 14.76 5.58
CA GLU A 181 -1.08 13.86 5.43
C GLU A 181 -0.74 12.84 4.33
N GLN A 182 -1.30 11.64 4.42
CA GLN A 182 -0.86 10.53 3.57
C GLN A 182 -2.04 9.77 2.95
N LEU A 183 -1.89 9.48 1.66
CA LEU A 183 -2.63 8.45 0.95
C LEU A 183 -1.77 7.18 0.90
N ARG A 184 -2.27 6.06 1.41
CA ARG A 184 -1.56 4.80 1.34
C ARG A 184 -2.41 3.69 0.76
N PHE A 185 -1.96 3.13 -0.35
CA PHE A 185 -2.44 1.84 -0.81
C PHE A 185 -1.85 0.75 0.10
N ASN A 186 -2.68 -0.13 0.62
CA ASN A 186 -2.25 -1.22 1.48
C ASN A 186 -2.73 -2.56 0.92
N ILE A 187 -1.80 -3.51 0.85
CA ILE A 187 -2.04 -4.87 0.39
C ILE A 187 -1.91 -5.81 1.59
N PHE A 188 -2.99 -6.51 1.90
CA PHE A 188 -2.94 -7.67 2.78
C PHE A 188 -2.37 -8.86 2.02
N VAL A 189 -1.34 -9.48 2.60
CA VAL A 189 -0.54 -10.49 1.89
C VAL A 189 -0.54 -11.84 2.60
N ASN A 190 -0.45 -12.92 1.81
CA ASN A 190 -0.20 -14.28 2.29
C ASN A 190 1.29 -14.61 2.22
N ASN A 191 1.96 -14.25 1.12
CA ASN A 191 3.38 -14.56 0.88
C ASN A 191 4.28 -13.35 1.12
N PHE A 192 4.39 -12.88 2.38
CA PHE A 192 5.02 -11.58 2.71
C PHE A 192 6.39 -11.33 2.05
N GLU A 193 7.34 -12.26 2.15
CA GLU A 193 8.69 -12.06 1.58
C GLU A 193 8.69 -11.99 0.04
N LYS A 194 7.91 -12.86 -0.62
CA LYS A 194 7.78 -12.85 -2.09
C LYS A 194 7.09 -11.57 -2.57
N MET A 195 6.08 -11.11 -1.84
CA MET A 195 5.37 -9.86 -2.11
C MET A 195 6.29 -8.66 -1.92
N LYS A 196 7.09 -8.64 -0.85
CA LYS A 196 8.10 -7.60 -0.60
C LYS A 196 9.14 -7.54 -1.70
N GLU A 197 9.68 -8.68 -2.15
CA GLU A 197 10.60 -8.74 -3.30
C GLU A 197 9.93 -8.20 -4.57
N PHE A 198 8.71 -8.66 -4.86
CA PHE A 198 7.93 -8.26 -6.04
C PHE A 198 7.74 -6.74 -6.10
N TYR A 199 7.22 -6.13 -5.03
CA TYR A 199 6.93 -4.70 -5.00
C TYR A 199 8.19 -3.84 -4.88
N SER A 200 9.27 -4.33 -4.26
CA SER A 200 10.58 -3.65 -4.30
C SER A 200 11.08 -3.47 -5.74
N ILE A 201 11.01 -4.54 -6.54
CA ILE A 201 11.44 -4.50 -7.94
C ILE A 201 10.49 -3.64 -8.78
N LEU A 202 9.19 -3.73 -8.54
CA LEU A 202 8.19 -3.01 -9.31
C LEU A 202 8.23 -1.50 -9.07
N THR A 203 8.40 -1.08 -7.83
CA THR A 203 8.49 0.34 -7.44
C THR A 203 9.88 0.92 -7.65
N GLY A 204 10.92 0.08 -7.76
CA GLY A 204 12.31 0.51 -7.77
C GLY A 204 12.75 1.19 -6.46
N CYS A 205 12.04 0.90 -5.36
CA CYS A 205 12.24 1.51 -4.05
C CYS A 205 12.60 0.46 -3.01
N GLU A 206 13.48 0.83 -2.08
CA GLU A 206 13.65 0.08 -0.84
C GLU A 206 12.52 0.40 0.15
N THR A 207 12.31 -0.50 1.11
CA THR A 207 11.26 -0.31 2.12
C THR A 207 11.68 0.74 3.15
N SER A 208 10.84 1.77 3.34
CA SER A 208 11.08 2.88 4.28
C SER A 208 10.82 2.52 5.74
N ALA A 209 9.90 1.58 5.98
CA ALA A 209 9.67 0.96 7.28
C ALA A 209 9.55 -0.56 7.07
N SER A 210 10.23 -1.34 7.89
CA SER A 210 10.17 -2.81 7.86
C SER A 210 10.10 -3.35 9.28
N LYS A 211 9.03 -4.08 9.57
CA LYS A 211 8.79 -4.84 10.81
C LYS A 211 8.30 -6.24 10.42
N PRO A 212 8.34 -7.24 11.31
CA PRO A 212 7.77 -8.54 11.02
C PRO A 212 6.31 -8.40 10.53
N GLY A 213 6.03 -8.89 9.32
CA GLY A 213 4.71 -8.83 8.70
C GLY A 213 4.24 -7.44 8.25
N PHE A 214 5.10 -6.41 8.24
CA PHE A 214 4.73 -5.10 7.70
C PHE A 214 5.91 -4.42 7.00
N CYS A 215 5.69 -3.91 5.80
CA CYS A 215 6.63 -2.96 5.20
C CYS A 215 5.91 -1.87 4.39
N SER A 216 6.58 -0.74 4.19
CA SER A 216 6.10 0.35 3.33
C SER A 216 7.13 0.81 2.31
N PHE A 217 6.65 1.32 1.19
CA PHE A 217 7.42 1.96 0.12
C PHE A 217 6.97 3.42 0.01
N ASP A 218 7.93 4.34 0.07
CA ASP A 218 7.67 5.77 -0.15
C ASP A 218 7.67 6.03 -1.66
N LEU A 219 6.49 6.25 -2.23
CA LEU A 219 6.33 6.41 -3.67
C LEU A 219 6.51 7.87 -4.08
N TYR A 220 5.89 8.76 -3.32
CA TYR A 220 5.93 10.21 -3.56
C TYR A 220 5.83 10.99 -2.25
N SER A 221 6.48 12.14 -2.19
CA SER A 221 6.42 13.06 -1.06
C SER A 221 6.57 14.50 -1.52
N GLN A 222 5.69 15.36 -1.04
CA GLN A 222 5.79 16.80 -1.13
C GLN A 222 5.28 17.43 0.18
N PRO A 223 5.57 18.72 0.45
CA PRO A 223 5.00 19.39 1.60
C PRO A 223 3.47 19.27 1.63
N GLY A 224 2.93 18.65 2.68
CA GLY A 224 1.52 18.42 2.90
C GLY A 224 0.98 17.05 2.44
N LEU A 225 1.67 16.34 1.55
CA LEU A 225 1.18 15.06 1.01
C LEU A 225 2.28 14.00 0.83
N GLU A 226 2.02 12.79 1.33
CA GLU A 226 2.78 11.59 1.03
C GLU A 226 1.91 10.51 0.38
N ILE A 227 2.46 9.82 -0.61
CA ILE A 227 1.83 8.65 -1.23
C ILE A 227 2.71 7.43 -0.95
N LYS A 228 2.11 6.39 -0.40
CA LYS A 228 2.83 5.14 -0.06
C LYS A 228 2.10 3.91 -0.54
N LEU A 229 2.88 2.84 -0.66
CA LEU A 229 2.38 1.48 -0.73
C LEU A 229 2.80 0.73 0.55
N SER A 230 1.94 -0.06 1.15
CA SER A 230 2.34 -0.97 2.23
C SER A 230 1.87 -2.39 2.01
N LEU A 231 2.65 -3.33 2.54
CA LEU A 231 2.31 -4.74 2.62
C LEU A 231 2.11 -5.08 4.09
N LYS A 232 1.02 -5.80 4.39
CA LYS A 232 0.65 -6.17 5.75
C LYS A 232 0.21 -7.64 5.79
N TYR A 233 0.99 -8.46 6.47
CA TYR A 233 0.60 -9.82 6.81
C TYR A 233 -0.23 -9.80 8.09
N SER A 234 -1.28 -10.62 8.14
CA SER A 234 -2.03 -10.88 9.36
C SER A 234 -2.40 -12.36 9.42
N PRO A 235 -2.09 -13.08 10.51
CA PRO A 235 -2.39 -14.50 10.61
C PRO A 235 -3.90 -14.80 10.68
N CYS A 236 -4.71 -13.78 10.97
CA CYS A 236 -6.16 -13.91 11.10
C CYS A 236 -6.94 -13.49 9.85
N LEU A 237 -6.24 -13.04 8.79
CA LEU A 237 -6.87 -12.60 7.56
C LEU A 237 -6.50 -13.55 6.42
N GLN A 238 -7.49 -13.90 5.61
CA GLN A 238 -7.31 -14.60 4.34
C GLN A 238 -7.61 -13.61 3.21
N PRO A 239 -6.60 -12.87 2.71
CA PRO A 239 -6.79 -11.93 1.63
C PRO A 239 -7.13 -12.64 0.32
N HIS A 240 -8.05 -12.06 -0.44
CA HIS A 240 -8.38 -12.49 -1.80
C HIS A 240 -8.26 -11.33 -2.79
N ALA A 241 -7.93 -11.68 -4.04
CA ALA A 241 -7.78 -10.70 -5.11
C ALA A 241 -9.08 -9.94 -5.38
N SER A 242 -8.95 -8.63 -5.59
CA SER A 242 -10.07 -7.78 -6.02
C SER A 242 -10.47 -8.10 -7.47
N ARG A 243 -11.78 -8.05 -7.72
CA ARG A 243 -12.35 -8.28 -9.06
C ARG A 243 -12.50 -7.00 -9.85
N LEU A 244 -12.78 -5.90 -9.16
CA LEU A 244 -13.12 -4.60 -9.73
C LEU A 244 -12.01 -3.58 -9.57
N SER A 245 -10.93 -3.92 -8.85
CA SER A 245 -9.82 -3.02 -8.62
C SER A 245 -8.47 -3.69 -8.81
N ALA A 246 -7.50 -2.91 -9.28
CA ALA A 246 -6.13 -3.34 -9.45
C ALA A 246 -5.20 -2.13 -9.30
N LEU A 247 -3.99 -2.36 -8.79
CA LEU A 247 -2.97 -1.31 -8.78
C LEU A 247 -2.32 -1.25 -10.16
N LYS A 248 -2.12 -0.03 -10.65
CA LYS A 248 -1.38 0.27 -11.88
C LYS A 248 -0.05 0.90 -11.53
N PHE A 249 1.03 0.35 -12.07
CA PHE A 249 2.38 0.85 -11.87
C PHE A 249 2.95 1.41 -13.17
N ASN A 250 3.42 2.65 -13.12
CA ASN A 250 4.24 3.22 -14.18
C ASN A 250 5.68 2.72 -14.01
N ILE A 251 6.16 1.93 -14.96
CA ILE A 251 7.46 1.26 -14.89
C ILE A 251 8.41 1.78 -15.97
N ARG A 252 9.67 1.96 -15.59
CA ARG A 252 10.74 2.36 -16.51
C ARG A 252 10.99 1.30 -17.58
N SER A 253 11.03 0.02 -17.18
CA SER A 253 11.37 -1.07 -18.10
C SER A 253 10.55 -2.34 -17.89
N VAL A 254 9.60 -2.56 -18.82
CA VAL A 254 8.81 -3.79 -18.90
C VAL A 254 9.69 -5.03 -19.09
N LEU A 255 10.79 -4.93 -19.86
CA LEU A 255 11.71 -6.04 -20.07
C LEU A 255 12.48 -6.39 -18.79
N TYR A 256 12.98 -5.38 -18.08
CA TYR A 256 13.66 -5.59 -16.80
C TYR A 256 12.74 -6.25 -15.78
N VAL A 257 11.54 -5.69 -15.59
CA VAL A 257 10.55 -6.23 -14.63
C VAL A 257 10.15 -7.65 -15.03
N LYS A 258 9.86 -7.90 -16.31
CA LYS A 258 9.52 -9.23 -16.82
C LYS A 258 10.62 -10.25 -16.55
N GLN A 259 11.88 -9.92 -16.83
CA GLN A 259 13.00 -10.84 -16.65
C GLN A 259 13.31 -11.08 -15.16
N LYS A 260 13.35 -10.01 -14.37
CA LYS A 260 13.70 -10.07 -12.95
C LYS A 260 12.66 -10.83 -12.13
N LEU A 261 11.37 -10.56 -12.37
CA LEU A 261 10.25 -11.20 -11.66
C LEU A 261 9.69 -12.43 -12.40
N ARG A 262 10.23 -12.77 -13.58
CA ARG A 262 9.77 -13.89 -14.43
C ARG A 262 8.27 -13.84 -14.73
N LEU A 263 7.75 -12.65 -15.06
CA LEU A 263 6.32 -12.42 -15.22
C LEU A 263 5.76 -12.95 -16.54
N VAL A 264 4.52 -13.44 -16.47
CA VAL A 264 3.66 -13.64 -17.63
C VAL A 264 2.89 -12.35 -17.87
N LEU A 265 3.16 -11.69 -19.00
CA LEU A 265 2.53 -10.43 -19.36
C LEU A 265 1.46 -10.66 -20.43
N THR A 266 0.25 -10.17 -20.17
CA THR A 266 -0.84 -10.13 -21.14
C THR A 266 -0.99 -8.70 -21.66
N PRO A 267 -0.85 -8.42 -22.96
CA PRO A 267 -1.06 -7.08 -23.52
C PRO A 267 -2.46 -6.54 -23.17
N ASN A 268 -2.54 -5.26 -22.79
CA ASN A 268 -3.78 -4.61 -22.35
C ASN A 268 -4.11 -3.30 -23.10
N GLY A 269 -3.38 -3.03 -24.17
CA GLY A 269 -3.46 -1.79 -24.92
C GLY A 269 -2.06 -1.36 -25.34
N GLU A 270 -1.96 -0.15 -25.85
CA GLU A 270 -0.67 0.48 -26.13
C GLU A 270 0.10 0.69 -24.82
N ASN A 271 1.36 0.26 -24.79
CA ASN A 271 2.27 0.41 -23.65
C ASN A 271 1.69 0.00 -22.29
N THR A 272 0.75 -0.96 -22.28
CA THR A 272 0.12 -1.47 -21.06
C THR A 272 0.02 -2.99 -21.06
N TRP A 273 0.26 -3.58 -19.89
CA TRP A 273 0.27 -5.02 -19.70
C TRP A 273 -0.42 -5.39 -18.39
N LEU A 274 -1.02 -6.57 -18.36
CA LEU A 274 -1.58 -7.20 -17.18
C LEU A 274 -0.67 -8.34 -16.72
N THR A 275 -0.48 -8.46 -15.42
CA THR A 275 0.22 -9.57 -14.76
C THR A 275 -0.47 -9.91 -13.45
N ARG A 276 0.03 -10.93 -12.75
CA ARG A 276 -0.31 -11.21 -11.36
C ARG A 276 0.90 -11.07 -10.45
N ASP A 277 0.65 -10.66 -9.22
CA ASP A 277 1.62 -10.75 -8.14
C ASP A 277 1.66 -12.18 -7.54
N PRO A 278 2.58 -12.48 -6.61
CA PRO A 278 2.68 -13.79 -5.97
C PRO A 278 1.42 -14.28 -5.22
N ASP A 279 0.56 -13.36 -4.76
CA ASP A 279 -0.70 -13.69 -4.09
C ASP A 279 -1.88 -13.77 -5.07
N GLY A 280 -1.64 -13.55 -6.37
CA GLY A 280 -2.62 -13.67 -7.43
C GLY A 280 -3.44 -12.41 -7.69
N ASN A 281 -3.10 -11.27 -7.08
CA ASN A 281 -3.76 -10.00 -7.40
C ASN A 281 -3.41 -9.57 -8.83
N VAL A 282 -4.39 -9.03 -9.54
CA VAL A 282 -4.14 -8.45 -10.86
C VAL A 282 -3.40 -7.13 -10.70
N ILE A 283 -2.32 -6.97 -11.46
CA ILE A 283 -1.52 -5.75 -11.52
C ILE A 283 -1.51 -5.24 -12.96
N LEU A 284 -1.72 -3.94 -13.13
CA LEU A 284 -1.50 -3.26 -14.41
C LEU A 284 -0.10 -2.66 -14.43
N LEU A 285 0.59 -2.83 -15.54
CA LEU A 285 1.86 -2.18 -15.83
C LEU A 285 1.61 -1.22 -16.97
N SER A 286 2.08 0.01 -16.84
CA SER A 286 2.15 0.98 -17.93
C SER A 286 3.58 1.48 -18.08
N ARG A 287 3.90 1.95 -19.28
CA ARG A 287 5.12 2.68 -19.56
C ARG A 287 4.75 3.99 -20.25
N ASP A 288 5.30 5.10 -19.76
CA ASP A 288 5.18 6.37 -20.46
C ASP A 288 6.09 6.41 -21.70
N GLU A 289 5.55 6.90 -22.81
CA GLU A 289 6.26 7.02 -24.10
C GLU A 289 7.37 8.06 -24.08
N ASN A 290 7.33 8.98 -23.12
CA ASN A 290 8.31 10.06 -23.00
C ASN A 290 9.67 9.60 -22.48
N ASP A 291 9.78 8.33 -22.03
CA ASP A 291 11.04 7.72 -21.59
C ASP A 291 11.78 7.13 -22.82
N VAL A 292 12.17 8.03 -23.73
CA VAL A 292 13.05 7.69 -24.86
C VAL A 292 14.42 7.37 -24.27
N PHE A 293 14.71 6.08 -24.10
CA PHE A 293 16.10 5.64 -23.99
C PHE A 293 16.76 5.96 -25.34
N GLU A 294 17.65 6.95 -25.35
CA GLU A 294 18.71 7.03 -26.36
C GLU A 294 19.49 5.72 -26.29
N VAL A 295 19.08 4.74 -27.08
CA VAL A 295 19.92 3.62 -27.44
C VAL A 295 21.02 4.24 -28.29
N GLY A 296 22.15 4.57 -27.65
CA GLY A 296 23.38 4.91 -28.34
C GLY A 296 23.68 3.81 -29.33
N VAL A 297 23.38 4.09 -30.61
CA VAL A 297 23.77 3.23 -31.72
C VAL A 297 25.29 3.23 -31.70
N ALA A 298 25.86 2.08 -31.34
CA ALA A 298 27.28 1.81 -31.43
C ALA A 298 27.72 2.00 -32.88
N GLY A 299 28.26 3.19 -33.17
CA GLY A 299 29.05 3.44 -34.35
C GLY A 299 30.35 2.67 -34.23
N GLN A 300 30.49 1.63 -35.03
CA GLN A 300 31.76 0.96 -35.29
C GLN A 300 32.78 1.99 -35.79
N SER A 301 33.83 2.18 -35.01
CA SER A 301 35.11 2.68 -35.52
C SER A 301 36.20 1.84 -34.87
N THR A 302 36.68 0.86 -35.64
CA THR A 302 37.97 0.20 -35.46
C THR A 302 39.06 1.25 -35.48
N GLU A 303 39.87 1.37 -34.42
CA GLU A 303 41.33 1.55 -34.53
C GLU A 303 42.00 0.99 -33.27
N ALA A 304 43.07 0.23 -33.50
CA ALA A 304 43.89 -0.41 -32.48
C ALA A 304 44.86 0.59 -31.85
N SER A 305 45.10 0.47 -30.54
CA SER A 305 46.42 0.75 -29.98
C SER A 305 46.61 0.09 -28.62
N ASP A 306 47.86 -0.31 -28.47
CA ASP A 306 48.45 -1.31 -27.61
C ASP A 306 48.97 -0.70 -26.29
N SER A 307 49.35 -1.59 -25.39
CA SER A 307 50.18 -1.42 -24.18
C SER A 307 49.49 -1.01 -22.88
N GLY A 308 49.65 -1.86 -21.85
CA GLY A 308 49.37 -1.47 -20.46
C GLY A 308 49.12 -2.60 -19.49
N ARG A 309 50.15 -3.41 -19.25
CA ARG A 309 50.22 -4.50 -18.25
C ARG A 309 49.95 -4.02 -16.80
N TRP A 310 49.53 -4.97 -15.95
CA TRP A 310 49.97 -5.26 -14.56
C TRP A 310 48.82 -5.58 -13.58
N SER A 311 48.74 -6.89 -13.30
CA SER A 311 48.71 -7.53 -11.98
C SER A 311 47.42 -7.70 -11.18
N GLU A 312 47.20 -8.99 -10.92
CA GLU A 312 46.41 -9.68 -9.91
C GLU A 312 46.51 -9.10 -8.49
N THR A 313 45.44 -9.27 -7.69
CA THR A 313 45.51 -9.95 -6.39
C THR A 313 44.11 -10.33 -5.91
N ALA A 314 44.04 -11.49 -5.25
CA ALA A 314 42.88 -12.09 -4.60
C ALA A 314 42.80 -11.70 -3.12
N SER A 315 41.59 -11.77 -2.54
CA SER A 315 41.26 -12.07 -1.13
C SER A 315 39.72 -12.02 -1.03
N GLU A 316 38.99 -13.13 -0.88
CA GLU A 316 38.82 -14.03 0.28
C GLU A 316 38.18 -13.38 1.53
N ASP A 317 37.08 -14.02 1.93
CA ASP A 317 36.43 -14.11 3.24
C ASP A 317 35.82 -12.87 3.92
N SER A 318 34.50 -12.95 4.19
CA SER A 318 34.06 -13.29 5.54
C SER A 318 32.58 -13.68 5.60
N SER A 319 32.31 -14.52 6.60
CA SER A 319 31.19 -15.41 6.83
C SER A 319 29.95 -14.71 7.42
N TRP A 320 28.83 -15.37 7.16
CA TRP A 320 27.51 -15.19 7.74
C TRP A 320 27.50 -15.39 9.26
N GLU A 321 26.79 -14.50 9.97
CA GLU A 321 26.20 -14.84 11.28
C GLU A 321 24.70 -14.51 11.27
N MET A 322 23.93 -15.51 11.69
CA MET A 322 22.49 -15.45 11.89
C MET A 322 22.18 -14.81 13.24
N CYS A 323 21.21 -13.90 13.28
CA CYS A 323 20.46 -13.59 14.49
C CYS A 323 18.98 -13.78 14.19
N SER A 324 18.44 -14.90 14.67
CA SER A 324 17.03 -15.19 14.77
C SER A 324 16.49 -14.59 16.07
N ASP A 325 15.60 -13.60 15.96
CA ASP A 325 14.72 -13.20 17.06
C ASP A 325 13.29 -13.08 16.54
N THR A 326 12.48 -14.08 16.88
CA THR A 326 11.04 -14.12 16.61
C THR A 326 10.32 -13.56 17.83
N SER A 327 10.00 -12.26 17.82
CA SER A 327 9.02 -11.70 18.76
C SER A 327 7.65 -11.66 18.07
N CYS A 328 6.75 -12.54 18.51
CA CYS A 328 5.39 -12.64 18.02
C CYS A 328 4.54 -11.54 18.69
N SER A 329 4.17 -10.50 17.93
CA SER A 329 3.11 -9.57 18.35
C SER A 329 1.75 -10.25 18.19
N SER A 330 0.98 -10.35 19.28
CA SER A 330 -0.38 -10.91 19.25
C SER A 330 -1.33 -9.96 18.52
N PHE A 331 -1.84 -10.41 17.35
CA PHE A 331 -2.89 -9.73 16.62
C PHE A 331 -4.23 -10.37 16.96
N SER A 332 -5.24 -9.57 17.29
CA SER A 332 -6.62 -10.03 17.43
C SER A 332 -7.49 -9.36 16.36
N CYS A 333 -8.37 -10.13 15.72
CA CYS A 333 -9.41 -9.62 14.84
C CYS A 333 -10.78 -10.06 15.35
N GLU A 334 -11.72 -9.12 15.46
CA GLU A 334 -13.11 -9.42 15.80
C GLU A 334 -14.00 -8.99 14.62
N SER A 335 -15.01 -9.81 14.32
CA SER A 335 -16.08 -9.47 13.37
C SER A 335 -17.36 -9.20 14.16
N GLY A 336 -17.99 -8.06 13.93
CA GLY A 336 -19.25 -7.69 14.57
C GLY A 336 -20.43 -8.16 13.73
N CYS A 337 -21.18 -9.17 14.20
CA CYS A 337 -22.53 -9.43 13.72
C CYS A 337 -23.49 -9.42 14.92
N GLU A 338 -24.04 -8.25 15.26
CA GLU A 338 -25.18 -8.19 16.17
C GLU A 338 -26.43 -8.57 15.39
N SER A 339 -26.85 -9.83 15.54
CA SER A 339 -28.14 -10.29 15.05
C SER A 339 -29.23 -9.79 16.01
N VAL A 340 -30.05 -8.87 15.53
CA VAL A 340 -31.26 -8.43 16.22
C VAL A 340 -32.24 -9.59 16.24
N THR A 341 -32.32 -10.30 17.38
CA THR A 341 -33.41 -11.24 17.65
C THR A 341 -34.69 -10.46 17.92
N THR A 342 -35.61 -10.48 16.96
CA THR A 342 -37.00 -10.07 17.15
C THR A 342 -37.64 -11.00 18.18
N ARG A 343 -38.00 -10.46 19.36
CA ARG A 343 -38.90 -11.13 20.30
C ARG A 343 -40.30 -11.13 19.70
N ASN A 344 -40.81 -12.32 19.44
CA ASN A 344 -42.25 -12.54 19.28
C ASN A 344 -42.88 -12.42 20.68
N GLU A 345 -43.76 -11.44 20.86
CA GLU A 345 -44.70 -11.43 21.96
C GLU A 345 -45.92 -12.25 21.53
N ASP A 346 -45.99 -13.48 22.04
CA ASP A 346 -47.17 -14.32 21.95
C ASP A 346 -48.22 -13.83 22.95
N GLU A 347 -49.46 -13.80 22.48
CA GLU A 347 -50.69 -13.45 23.18
C GLU A 347 -50.97 -14.41 24.34
N ASP A 348 -51.03 -13.89 25.57
CA ASP A 348 -51.69 -14.59 26.68
C ASP A 348 -53.19 -14.26 26.69
N LYS A 349 -53.98 -15.25 26.26
CA LYS A 349 -55.39 -15.39 26.59
C LYS A 349 -55.52 -16.02 27.98
N ASP A 350 -56.40 -15.44 28.79
CA ASP A 350 -57.57 -16.07 29.41
C ASP A 350 -57.83 -15.66 30.87
N SER A 351 -59.06 -15.11 31.06
CA SER A 351 -60.00 -15.32 32.18
C SER A 351 -59.50 -15.07 33.61
N PHE A 352 -60.01 -14.10 34.38
CA PHE A 352 -61.36 -13.99 34.95
C PHE A 352 -61.50 -12.63 35.65
#